data_AF-D9W878-F1
#
_entry.id   AF-D9W878-F1
#
_cell.length_a   1.000
_cell.length_b   1.000
_cell.length_c   1.000
_cell.angle_alpha   90.00
_cell.angle_beta   90.00
_cell.angle_gamma   90.00
#
_symmetry.space_group_name_H-M   'P 1'
#
loop_
_entity.id
_entity.type
_entity.pdbx_description
1 polymer ?
#
loop_
_entity_poly.entity_id
_entity_poly.type
_entity_poly.pdbx_seq_one_letter_code
_entity_poly.pdbx_strand_id
1 'polypeptide(L)'
;MLKFPLWQRGWPPQEVEWLAMTPEERMNAFATQVIPAIKAKTTGVRSRFYDTEFYSTRVTDVWVWEADDHDAYQLLIDALRETPFWDRYFEVVDLLVGTENGYARNHGLEPVASVAT
;
A
#
# COMPACT_ATOMS: atom_id res chain seq x y z
N MET A 1 -8.21 -26.69 -17.87
CA MET A 1 -7.12 -25.79 -18.30
C MET A 1 -7.75 -24.46 -18.69
N LEU A 2 -7.85 -23.53 -17.75
CA LEU A 2 -8.45 -22.22 -17.97
C LEU A 2 -7.37 -21.28 -18.52
N LYS A 3 -7.56 -20.81 -19.75
CA LYS A 3 -6.78 -19.72 -20.35
C LYS A 3 -7.29 -18.42 -19.74
N PHE A 4 -6.46 -17.75 -18.95
CA PHE A 4 -6.65 -16.34 -18.63
C PHE A 4 -6.39 -15.52 -19.90
N PRO A 5 -7.27 -14.58 -20.28
CA PRO A 5 -7.13 -13.83 -21.52
C PRO A 5 -5.93 -12.90 -21.43
N LEU A 6 -5.29 -12.71 -22.58
CA LEU A 6 -4.28 -11.69 -22.84
C LEU A 6 -4.74 -10.32 -22.32
N TRP A 7 -3.96 -9.71 -21.44
CA TRP A 7 -3.91 -8.26 -21.32
C TRP A 7 -2.89 -7.73 -22.33
N GLN A 8 -3.36 -7.02 -23.35
CA GLN A 8 -2.53 -6.15 -24.17
C GLN A 8 -2.89 -4.70 -23.89
N ARG A 9 -1.85 -3.91 -23.58
CA ARG A 9 -1.70 -2.45 -23.73
C ARG A 9 -2.46 -1.53 -22.77
N GLY A 10 -1.76 -1.18 -21.70
CA GLY A 10 -1.65 0.18 -21.20
C GLY A 10 -0.23 0.36 -20.66
N TRP A 11 0.54 1.28 -21.24
CA TRP A 11 1.80 1.73 -20.67
C TRP A 11 1.51 2.56 -19.40
N PRO A 12 2.36 2.53 -18.34
CA PRO A 12 3.74 2.01 -18.33
C PRO A 12 3.92 0.55 -17.85
N PRO A 13 5.13 0.00 -17.98
CA PRO A 13 5.45 -1.43 -17.85
C PRO A 13 5.77 -1.88 -16.41
N GLN A 14 5.27 -1.19 -15.37
CA GLN A 14 5.72 -1.37 -13.98
C GLN A 14 5.67 -2.83 -13.52
N GLU A 15 4.55 -3.51 -13.80
CA GLU A 15 4.32 -4.88 -13.34
C GLU A 15 5.31 -5.89 -13.92
N VAL A 16 5.92 -5.62 -15.09
CA VAL A 16 6.83 -6.59 -15.75
C VAL A 16 8.10 -6.82 -14.93
N GLU A 17 8.66 -5.77 -14.32
CA GLU A 17 9.88 -5.90 -13.54
C GLU A 17 9.62 -6.62 -12.22
N TRP A 18 8.59 -6.19 -11.49
CA TRP A 18 8.20 -6.82 -10.23
C TRP A 18 7.86 -8.31 -10.42
N LEU A 19 7.11 -8.64 -11.47
CA LEU A 19 6.73 -10.01 -11.77
C LEU A 19 7.90 -10.86 -12.30
N ALA A 20 8.93 -10.24 -12.91
CA ALA A 20 10.14 -10.93 -13.34
C ALA A 20 11.08 -11.31 -12.19
N MET A 21 11.00 -10.61 -11.05
CA MET A 21 11.78 -10.93 -9.86
C MET A 21 11.32 -12.23 -9.21
N THR A 22 12.30 -12.97 -8.67
CA THR A 22 12.07 -14.07 -7.73
C THR A 22 11.46 -13.55 -6.41
N PRO A 23 10.79 -14.41 -5.63
CA PRO A 23 10.28 -14.01 -4.31
C PRO A 23 11.35 -13.42 -3.38
N GLU A 24 12.58 -13.95 -3.42
CA GLU A 24 13.69 -13.44 -2.62
C GLU A 24 14.12 -12.03 -3.05
N GLU A 25 14.22 -11.78 -4.36
CA GLU A 25 14.54 -10.45 -4.90
C GLU A 25 13.48 -9.41 -4.51
N ARG A 26 12.20 -9.79 -4.54
CA ARG A 26 11.09 -8.93 -4.09
C ARG A 26 11.22 -8.55 -2.62
N MET A 27 11.48 -9.53 -1.75
CA MET A 27 11.69 -9.27 -0.32
C MET A 27 12.93 -8.42 -0.07
N ASN A 28 14.01 -8.67 -0.82
CA ASN A 28 15.22 -7.86 -0.75
C ASN A 28 14.96 -6.41 -1.20
N ALA A 29 14.19 -6.19 -2.27
CA ALA A 29 13.80 -4.87 -2.73
C ALA A 29 13.03 -4.09 -1.65
N PHE A 30 12.05 -4.72 -0.99
CA PHE A 30 11.37 -4.12 0.16
C PHE A 30 12.33 -3.79 1.31
N ALA A 31 13.14 -4.76 1.71
CA ALA A 31 14.03 -4.65 2.87
C ALA A 31 15.12 -3.59 2.70
N THR A 32 15.56 -3.35 1.46
CA THR A 32 16.72 -2.47 1.18
C THR A 32 16.34 -1.12 0.58
N GLN A 33 15.19 -1.02 -0.11
CA GLN A 33 14.84 0.19 -0.87
C GLN A 33 13.57 0.87 -0.37
N VAL A 34 12.59 0.11 0.11
CA VAL A 34 11.27 0.65 0.49
C VAL A 34 11.18 0.92 1.99
N ILE A 35 11.33 -0.12 2.80
CA ILE A 35 11.16 -0.03 4.26
C ILE A 35 12.16 0.93 4.93
N PRO A 36 13.45 0.96 4.55
CA PRO A 36 14.39 1.91 5.14
C PRO A 36 14.03 3.38 4.87
N ALA A 37 13.51 3.70 3.67
CA ALA A 37 13.13 5.07 3.31
C ALA A 37 11.97 5.57 4.18
N ILE A 38 10.97 4.72 4.40
CA ILE A 38 9.85 4.99 5.31
C ILE A 38 10.40 5.23 6.73
N LYS A 39 11.17 4.29 7.28
CA LYS A 39 11.71 4.40 8.64
C LYS A 39 12.61 5.61 8.86
N ALA A 40 13.30 6.08 7.82
CA ALA A 40 14.19 7.24 7.92
C ALA A 40 13.43 8.57 7.95
N LYS A 41 12.21 8.62 7.40
CA LYS A 41 11.46 9.87 7.18
C LYS A 41 10.19 10.00 8.00
N THR A 42 9.64 8.90 8.50
CA THR A 42 8.39 8.93 9.27
C THR A 42 8.51 8.15 10.58
N THR A 43 7.70 8.56 11.55
CA THR A 43 7.46 7.90 12.84
C THR A 43 5.95 7.92 13.10
N GLY A 44 5.44 7.04 13.98
CA GLY A 44 4.00 7.03 14.29
C GLY A 44 3.13 6.47 13.16
N VAL A 45 3.68 5.58 12.34
CA VAL A 45 2.94 4.85 11.30
C VAL A 45 3.02 3.34 11.52
N ARG A 46 1.94 2.64 11.22
CA ARG A 46 1.86 1.17 11.21
C ARG A 46 1.10 0.71 9.99
N SER A 47 1.38 -0.51 9.53
CA SER A 47 0.83 -0.98 8.27
C SER A 47 0.44 -2.45 8.29
N ARG A 48 -0.47 -2.81 7.39
CA ARG A 48 -0.80 -4.18 7.02
C ARG A 48 -0.90 -4.27 5.50
N PHE A 49 -0.22 -5.25 4.93
CA PHE A 49 -0.19 -5.49 3.48
C PHE A 49 -1.02 -6.74 3.17
N TYR A 50 -1.90 -6.65 2.19
CA TYR A 50 -2.87 -7.69 1.85
C TYR A 50 -2.88 -7.99 0.37
N ASP A 51 -2.83 -9.27 0.02
CA ASP A 51 -3.06 -9.73 -1.35
C ASP A 51 -4.55 -9.77 -1.65
N THR A 52 -4.96 -9.16 -2.75
CA THR A 52 -6.34 -9.13 -3.25
C THR A 52 -6.50 -9.75 -4.63
N GLU A 53 -5.43 -10.22 -5.25
CA GLU A 53 -5.38 -10.74 -6.63
C GLU A 53 -6.40 -11.85 -6.93
N PHE A 54 -6.84 -12.62 -5.92
CA PHE A 54 -7.88 -13.64 -6.10
C PHE A 54 -9.32 -13.11 -6.07
N TYR A 55 -9.52 -11.90 -5.55
CA TYR A 55 -10.85 -11.35 -5.21
C TYR A 55 -11.16 -10.04 -5.95
N SER A 56 -10.19 -9.46 -6.63
CA SER A 56 -10.31 -8.17 -7.31
C SER A 56 -9.68 -8.23 -8.69
N THR A 57 -10.38 -7.67 -9.67
CA THR A 57 -9.84 -7.44 -11.01
C THR A 57 -9.27 -6.03 -11.18
N ARG A 58 -9.37 -5.16 -10.16
CA ARG A 58 -8.92 -3.77 -10.20
C ARG A 58 -7.49 -3.59 -9.67
N VAL A 59 -7.19 -4.28 -8.57
CA VAL A 59 -5.90 -4.22 -7.86
C VAL A 59 -5.52 -5.60 -7.34
N THR A 60 -4.22 -5.89 -7.33
CA THR A 60 -3.62 -7.13 -6.80
C THR A 60 -3.29 -7.04 -5.32
N ASP A 61 -3.10 -5.83 -4.79
CA ASP A 61 -2.60 -5.59 -3.44
C ASP A 61 -3.31 -4.40 -2.78
N VAL A 62 -3.48 -4.47 -1.46
CA VAL A 62 -3.91 -3.35 -0.63
C VAL A 62 -2.92 -3.17 0.52
N TRP A 63 -2.30 -1.99 0.59
CA TRP A 63 -1.44 -1.60 1.70
C TRP A 63 -2.15 -0.60 2.61
N VAL A 64 -2.67 -1.09 3.74
CA VAL A 64 -3.34 -0.26 4.73
C VAL A 64 -2.31 0.36 5.66
N TRP A 65 -2.42 1.67 5.87
CA TRP A 65 -1.60 2.43 6.79
C TRP A 65 -2.47 3.15 7.81
N GLU A 66 -2.02 3.12 9.05
CA GLU A 66 -2.52 3.97 10.13
C GLU A 66 -1.39 4.91 10.52
N ALA A 67 -1.71 6.19 10.66
CA ALA A 67 -0.79 7.23 11.09
C ALA A 67 -1.37 7.94 12.31
N ASP A 68 -0.50 8.32 13.25
CA ASP A 68 -0.91 8.99 14.49
C ASP A 68 -1.52 10.38 14.20
N ASP A 69 -1.05 11.05 13.15
CA ASP A 69 -1.57 12.33 12.68
C ASP A 69 -1.38 12.54 11.17
N HIS A 70 -1.81 13.70 10.69
CA HIS A 70 -1.73 14.08 9.28
C HIS A 70 -0.29 14.26 8.79
N ASP A 71 0.60 14.80 9.63
CA ASP A 71 2.00 15.07 9.25
C ASP A 71 2.76 13.75 9.03
N ALA A 72 2.57 12.78 9.95
CA ALA A 72 3.10 11.43 9.80
C ALA A 72 2.62 10.73 8.51
N TYR A 73 1.36 10.96 8.11
CA TYR A 73 0.82 10.46 6.84
C TYR A 73 1.47 11.15 5.64
N GLN A 74 1.63 12.47 5.67
CA GLN A 74 2.30 13.21 4.58
C GLN A 74 3.74 12.73 4.39
N LEU A 75 4.50 12.62 5.47
CA LEU A 75 5.89 12.12 5.45
C LEU A 75 5.98 10.68 4.95
N LEU A 76 5.01 9.83 5.28
CA LEU A 76 4.92 8.47 4.75
C LEU A 76 4.74 8.46 3.22
N ILE A 77 3.83 9.28 2.70
CA ILE A 77 3.58 9.36 1.25
C ILE A 77 4.80 9.94 0.53
N ASP A 78 5.42 11.00 1.07
CA ASP A 78 6.65 11.57 0.52
C ASP A 78 7.78 10.54 0.51
N ALA A 79 7.93 9.75 1.58
CA ALA A 79 8.92 8.68 1.64
C ALA A 79 8.66 7.61 0.58
N LEU A 80 7.43 7.13 0.43
CA LEU A 80 7.07 6.10 -0.55
C LEU A 80 7.32 6.56 -1.99
N ARG A 81 6.96 7.81 -2.33
CA ARG A 81 7.14 8.42 -3.65
C ARG A 81 8.60 8.49 -4.11
N GLU A 82 9.53 8.50 -3.16
CA GLU A 82 10.97 8.50 -3.45
C GLU A 82 11.57 7.10 -3.60
N THR A 83 10.76 6.05 -3.47
CA THR A 83 11.22 4.67 -3.64
C THR A 83 10.75 4.09 -4.97
N PRO A 84 11.43 3.05 -5.47
CA PRO A 84 10.93 2.25 -6.59
C PRO A 84 9.54 1.63 -6.39
N PHE A 85 8.98 1.64 -5.18
CA PHE A 85 7.62 1.15 -4.94
C PHE A 85 6.58 1.91 -5.78
N TRP A 86 6.64 3.25 -5.80
CA TRP A 86 5.50 4.11 -6.19
C TRP A 86 5.10 4.02 -7.67
N ASP A 87 6.08 3.95 -8.58
CA ASP A 87 5.85 3.96 -10.04
C ASP A 87 6.74 2.98 -10.81
N ARG A 88 7.43 2.06 -10.13
CA ARG A 88 8.30 1.07 -10.78
C ARG A 88 7.94 -0.36 -10.44
N TYR A 89 7.79 -0.69 -9.16
CA TYR A 89 7.37 -2.03 -8.74
C TYR A 89 5.85 -2.18 -8.73
N PHE A 90 5.14 -1.13 -8.34
CA PHE A 90 3.68 -1.09 -8.31
C PHE A 90 3.17 0.16 -9.03
N GLU A 91 1.92 0.10 -9.47
CA GLU A 91 1.12 1.27 -9.79
C GLU A 91 0.26 1.62 -8.57
N VAL A 92 0.38 2.84 -8.04
CA VAL A 92 -0.50 3.33 -6.98
C VAL A 92 -1.81 3.83 -7.60
N VAL A 93 -2.82 2.95 -7.63
CA VAL A 93 -4.11 3.20 -8.31
C VAL A 93 -4.98 4.20 -7.54
N ASP A 94 -5.10 4.07 -6.22
CA ASP A 94 -5.94 4.93 -5.37
C ASP A 94 -5.29 5.16 -3.99
N LEU A 95 -5.55 6.33 -3.40
CA LEU A 95 -5.29 6.62 -1.99
C LEU A 95 -6.62 6.90 -1.28
N LEU A 96 -7.10 5.92 -0.51
CA LEU A 96 -8.34 6.04 0.26
C LEU A 96 -8.02 6.50 1.69
N VAL A 97 -8.05 7.82 1.91
CA VAL A 97 -7.74 8.43 3.21
C VAL A 97 -9.00 8.66 4.03
N GLY A 98 -8.98 8.25 5.29
CA GLY A 98 -10.08 8.44 6.22
C GLY A 98 -9.59 8.58 7.66
N THR A 99 -10.48 9.03 8.54
CA THR A 99 -10.22 9.13 9.98
C THR A 99 -10.98 8.04 10.73
N GLU A 100 -10.34 7.41 11.72
CA GLU A 100 -10.97 6.39 12.56
C GLU A 100 -12.28 6.90 13.20
N ASN A 101 -13.38 6.23 12.87
CA ASN A 101 -14.76 6.51 13.28
C ASN A 101 -15.04 8.01 13.57
N GLY A 102 -14.77 8.84 12.57
CA GLY A 102 -14.96 10.30 12.68
C GLY A 102 -16.40 10.69 13.04
N TYR A 103 -17.38 9.85 12.65
CA TYR A 103 -18.76 10.00 13.05
C TYR A 103 -18.93 9.96 14.58
N ALA A 104 -18.49 8.89 15.25
CA ALA A 104 -18.61 8.78 16.71
C ALA A 104 -17.94 9.97 17.42
N ARG A 105 -16.73 10.34 16.98
CA ARG A 105 -15.99 11.50 17.51
C ARG A 105 -16.79 12.81 17.39
N ASN A 106 -17.36 13.09 16.22
CA ASN A 106 -18.16 14.30 15.98
C ASN A 106 -19.43 14.36 16.82
N HIS A 107 -19.91 13.21 17.29
CA HIS A 107 -21.08 13.08 18.15
C HIS A 107 -20.75 12.88 19.64
N GLY A 108 -19.47 12.98 20.04
CA GLY A 108 -19.04 12.80 21.43
C GLY A 108 -19.23 11.38 21.95
N LEU A 109 -19.24 10.38 21.05
CA LEU A 109 -19.38 8.97 21.38
C LEU A 109 -18.02 8.26 21.29
N GLU A 110 -17.88 7.17 22.05
CA GLU A 110 -16.71 6.31 21.97
C GLU A 110 -16.62 5.62 20.59
N PRO A 111 -15.48 5.75 19.89
CA PRO A 111 -15.24 5.07 18.62
C PRO A 111 -15.31 3.54 18.74
N VAL A 112 -16.17 2.93 17.93
CA VAL A 112 -16.03 1.50 17.61
C VAL A 112 -15.14 1.42 16.36
N ALA A 113 -13.85 1.22 16.59
CA ALA A 113 -12.82 1.25 15.54
C ALA A 113 -12.29 -0.13 15.15
N SER A 114 -12.20 -1.04 16.12
CA SER A 114 -11.69 -2.40 15.94
C SER A 114 -12.56 -3.39 16.70
N VAL A 115 -12.88 -4.51 16.06
CA VAL A 115 -13.55 -5.66 16.70
C VAL A 115 -12.64 -6.87 16.52
N ALA A 116 -12.24 -7.47 17.65
CA ALA A 116 -11.56 -8.75 17.69
C ALA A 116 -12.42 -9.70 18.53
N THR A 117 -12.61 -10.93 18.05
CA THR A 117 -13.44 -11.97 18.68
C THR A 117 -12.61 -13.19 19.03
#